data_AF-A0A973JDX5-F1
#
_entry.id   AF-A0A973JDX5-F1
#
_cell.length_a   1.000
_cell.length_b   1.000
_cell.length_c   1.000
_cell.angle_alpha   90.00
_cell.angle_beta   90.00
_cell.angle_gamma   90.00
#
_symmetry.space_group_name_H-M   'P 1'
#
loop_
_entity.id
_entity.type
_entity.pdbx_description
1 polymer ?
#
loop_
_entity_poly.entity_id
_entity_poly.type
_entity_poly.pdbx_seq_one_letter_code
_entity_poly.pdbx_strand_id
1 'polypeptide(L)' 'EQIVAAPTLIKKLPLPLRSFIGDLSNTEKILFGMDLRHEKQ' A
#
# COMPACT_ATOMS: atom_id res chain seq x y z
N GLU A 1 -14.60 -0.56 4.65
CA GLU A 1 -13.50 -1.53 4.52
C GLU A 1 -13.97 -2.93 4.93
N GLN A 2 -14.26 -3.80 3.96
CA GLN A 2 -14.44 -5.23 4.23
C GLN A 2 -13.15 -5.94 3.81
N ILE A 3 -12.43 -6.52 4.78
CA ILE A 3 -11.15 -7.19 4.53
C ILE A 3 -11.45 -8.69 4.38
N VAL A 4 -11.26 -9.22 3.17
CA VAL A 4 -11.48 -10.64 2.86
C VAL A 4 -10.20 -11.47 2.92
N ALA A 5 -9.04 -10.82 2.96
CA ALA A 5 -7.72 -11.45 3.02
C ALA A 5 -6.84 -10.76 4.05
N ALA A 6 -6.04 -11.54 4.77
CA ALA A 6 -5.03 -11.03 5.70
C ALA A 6 -3.65 -11.58 5.29
N PRO A 7 -2.57 -10.79 5.44
CA PRO A 7 -2.51 -9.40 5.90
C PRO A 7 -2.90 -8.38 4.82
N THR A 8 -3.55 -7.29 5.22
CA THR A 8 -3.92 -6.17 4.32
C THR A 8 -3.48 -4.82 4.90
N LEU A 9 -2.82 -4.00 4.08
CA LEU A 9 -2.43 -2.62 4.37
C LEU A 9 -3.27 -1.65 3.55
N ILE A 10 -3.78 -0.57 4.16
CA ILE A 10 -4.71 0.36 3.51
C ILE A 10 -4.23 1.81 3.68
N LYS A 11 -3.97 2.51 2.57
CA LYS A 11 -3.74 3.96 2.51
C LYS A 11 -5.09 4.67 2.49
N LYS A 12 -5.47 5.26 3.63
CA LYS A 12 -6.75 5.95 3.80
C LYS A 12 -6.76 7.38 3.24
N LEU A 13 -5.60 8.06 3.29
CA LEU A 13 -5.48 9.47 2.90
C LEU A 13 -4.09 9.76 2.27
N PRO A 14 -4.01 10.80 1.41
CA PRO A 14 -5.14 11.44 0.73
C PRO A 14 -5.83 10.44 -0.20
N LEU A 15 -7.03 10.76 -0.68
CA LEU A 15 -7.69 9.97 -1.71
C LEU A 15 -6.81 9.91 -2.97
N PRO A 16 -6.88 8.84 -3.78
CA PRO A 16 -7.77 7.68 -3.66
C PRO A 16 -7.31 6.63 -2.62
N LEU A 17 -8.26 5.84 -2.13
CA LEU A 17 -7.97 4.67 -1.28
C LEU A 17 -7.11 3.66 -2.05
N ARG A 18 -6.05 3.16 -1.41
CA ARG A 18 -5.22 2.07 -1.95
C ARG A 18 -5.07 0.97 -0.92
N SER A 19 -5.14 -0.28 -1.34
CA SER A 19 -4.94 -1.45 -0.48
C SER A 19 -3.86 -2.37 -1.05
N PHE A 20 -3.01 -2.92 -0.18
CA PHE A 20 -2.03 -3.95 -0.49
C PHE A 20 -2.34 -5.22 0.31
N ILE A 21 -2.31 -6.38 -0.35
CA ILE A 21 -2.56 -7.68 0.28
C ILE A 21 -1.28 -8.52 0.15
N GLY A 22 -0.83 -9.11 1.25
CA GLY A 22 0.38 -9.93 1.29
C GLY A 22 1.13 -9.82 2.61
N ASP A 23 2.29 -10.45 2.67
CA ASP A 23 3.12 -10.62 3.87
C ASP A 23 3.83 -9.34 4.38
N LEU A 24 3.67 -8.22 3.66
CA LEU A 24 4.31 -6.93 3.95
C LEU A 24 5.85 -6.97 4.01
N SER A 25 6.50 -8.01 3.46
CA SER A 25 7.95 -8.19 3.57
C SER A 25 8.76 -7.31 2.62
N ASN A 26 8.19 -6.95 1.45
CA ASN A 26 8.86 -6.14 0.43
C ASN A 26 8.41 -4.68 0.47
N THR A 27 9.12 -3.89 1.28
CA THR A 27 8.86 -2.45 1.47
C THR A 27 8.96 -1.64 0.20
N GLU A 28 9.93 -1.91 -0.68
CA GLU A 28 10.12 -1.17 -1.95
C GLU A 28 8.88 -1.27 -2.85
N LYS A 29 8.35 -2.49 -3.02
CA LYS A 29 7.13 -2.74 -3.80
C LYS A 29 5.92 -2.06 -3.18
N ILE A 30 5.84 -2.05 -1.85
CA ILE A 30 4.75 -1.43 -1.09
C ILE A 30 4.78 0.09 -1.23
N LEU A 31 5.96 0.72 -1.07
CA LEU A 31 6.12 2.17 -1.20
C LEU A 31 5.83 2.65 -2.64
N PHE A 32 6.25 1.88 -3.64
CA PHE A 32 5.94 2.17 -5.04
C PHE A 32 4.44 2.01 -5.32
N GLY A 33 3.82 0.90 -4.92
CA GLY A 33 2.39 0.64 -5.13
C GLY A 33 1.47 1.62 -4.38
N MET A 34 1.90 2.13 -3.23
CA MET A 34 1.17 3.13 -2.46
C MET A 34 1.48 4.58 -2.87
N ASP A 35 2.38 4.78 -3.84
CA ASP A 35 2.80 6.10 -4.32
C ASP A 35 3.23 6.98 -3.16
N LEU A 36 4.11 6.40 -2.33
CA LEU A 36 4.74 7.06 -1.18
C LEU A 36 6.21 7.39 -1.47
N ARG A 37 6.78 6.82 -2.53
CA ARG A 37 8.12 7.16 -2.99
C ARG A 37 8.00 8.26 -4.05
N HIS A 38 8.46 9.47 -3.71
CA HIS A 38 8.73 10.49 -4.71
C HIS A 38 9.95 10.05 -5.51
N GLU A 39 9.85 10.02 -6.83
CA GLU A 39 11.03 9.98 -7.68
C GLU A 39 11.84 11.26 -7.44
N LYS A 40 12.82 11.21 -6.53
CA LYS A 40 14.00 12.06 -6.67
C LYS A 40 14.91 11.34 -7.66
N GLN A 41 14.62 11.50 -8.94
CA GLN A 41 15.66 11.45 -9.96
C GLN A 41 16.37 12.80 -9.98
#